data_AF-A0A502XWX4-F1
#
_entry.id   AF-A0A502XWX4-F1
#
_cell.length_a   1.000
_cell.length_b   1.000
_cell.length_c   1.000
_cell.angle_alpha   90.00
_cell.angle_beta   90.00
_cell.angle_gamma   90.00
#
_symmetry.space_group_name_H-M   'P 1'
#
loop_
_entity.id
_entity.type
_entity.pdbx_description
1 polymer ?
#
loop_
_entity_poly.entity_id
_entity_poly.type
_entity_poly.pdbx_seq_one_letter_code
_entity_poly.pdbx_strand_id
1 'polypeptide(L)' 'MPISSRTKSDAARKSGAAKKTDTQKTARRQRSVQRKVDAADRRKPKAKATGAMQAGARRYPVPPFPKQHHAKPGEEWA' A
#
# COMPACT_ATOMS: atom_id res chain seq x y z
N MET A 1 57.94 32.22 2.42
CA MET A 1 57.10 32.12 1.21
C MET A 1 56.54 30.70 1.12
N PRO A 2 55.22 30.56 0.89
CA PRO A 2 54.77 29.73 -0.24
C PRO A 2 53.65 30.42 -1.05
N ILE A 3 53.66 30.18 -2.36
CA ILE A 3 52.76 30.77 -3.36
C ILE A 3 51.63 29.77 -3.59
N SER A 4 50.42 30.03 -3.09
CA SER A 4 49.24 29.20 -3.39
C SER A 4 48.48 29.82 -4.55
N SER A 5 48.65 29.24 -5.73
CA SER A 5 47.95 29.59 -6.97
C SER A 5 46.49 29.12 -6.89
N ARG A 6 45.59 30.02 -6.53
CA ARG A 6 44.16 29.86 -6.80
C ARG A 6 43.94 30.06 -8.30
N THR A 7 43.85 28.96 -9.05
CA THR A 7 43.59 29.01 -10.48
C THR A 7 42.19 29.59 -10.74
N LYS A 8 42.08 30.40 -11.80
CA LYS A 8 40.87 31.04 -12.36
C LYS A 8 39.70 30.06 -12.68
N SER A 9 39.83 28.78 -12.36
CA SER A 9 38.89 27.69 -12.67
C SER A 9 37.71 27.58 -11.71
N ASP A 10 37.80 28.13 -10.49
CA ASP A 10 36.68 28.09 -9.54
C ASP A 10 35.64 29.20 -9.76
N ALA A 11 36.02 30.31 -10.41
CA ALA A 11 35.12 31.43 -10.71
C ALA A 11 34.14 31.10 -11.84
N ALA A 12 34.51 30.22 -12.78
CA ALA A 12 33.70 29.87 -13.95
C ALA A 12 32.63 28.79 -13.69
N ARG A 13 32.66 28.12 -12.53
CA ARG A 13 31.62 27.13 -12.15
C ARG A 13 30.34 27.75 -11.59
N LYS A 14 30.24 29.09 -11.55
CA LYS A 14 29.16 29.82 -10.88
C LYS A 14 28.20 30.54 -11.84
N SER A 15 27.94 29.97 -13.02
CA SER A 15 27.06 30.62 -14.02
C SER A 15 26.21 29.67 -14.86
N GLY A 16 25.83 28.52 -14.31
CA GLY A 16 25.02 27.54 -15.04
C GLY A 16 24.05 26.79 -14.15
N ALA A 17 23.22 27.49 -13.36
CA ALA A 17 22.07 26.85 -12.72
C ALA A 17 21.04 26.51 -13.80
N ALA A 18 21.31 25.42 -14.54
CA ALA A 18 20.41 24.88 -15.54
C ALA A 18 19.01 24.77 -14.93
N LYS A 19 18.04 25.44 -15.55
CA LYS A 19 16.64 25.41 -15.10
C LYS A 19 16.22 23.94 -15.13
N LYS A 20 15.94 23.38 -13.94
CA LYS A 20 15.53 21.97 -13.79
C LYS A 20 14.28 21.75 -14.64
N THR A 21 14.33 20.75 -15.53
CA THR A 21 13.18 20.36 -16.33
C THR A 21 12.05 19.87 -15.44
N ASP A 22 10.82 19.91 -15.92
CA ASP A 22 9.67 19.49 -15.11
C ASP A 22 9.77 18.02 -14.69
N THR A 23 10.35 17.16 -15.53
CA THR A 23 10.72 15.78 -15.17
C THR A 23 11.67 15.70 -13.97
N GLN A 24 12.67 16.57 -13.88
CA GLN A 24 13.57 16.59 -12.73
C GLN A 24 12.87 17.08 -11.46
N LYS A 25 11.95 18.05 -11.59
CA LYS A 25 11.15 18.54 -10.46
C LYS A 25 10.20 17.47 -9.94
N THR A 26 9.49 16.77 -10.83
CA THR A 26 8.58 15.67 -10.46
C THR A 26 9.36 14.51 -9.85
N ALA A 27 10.49 14.11 -10.42
CA ALA A 27 11.36 13.06 -9.85
C ALA A 27 11.89 13.43 -8.45
N ARG A 28 12.24 14.70 -8.22
CA ARG A 28 12.64 15.18 -6.88
C ARG A 28 11.46 15.12 -5.90
N ARG A 29 10.25 15.50 -6.34
CA ARG A 29 9.04 15.45 -5.52
C ARG A 29 8.71 14.00 -5.13
N GLN A 30 8.70 13.09 -6.10
CA GLN A 30 8.47 11.66 -5.91
C GLN A 30 9.46 11.06 -4.90
N ARG A 31 10.78 11.31 -5.06
CA ARG A 31 11.80 10.87 -4.09
C ARG A 31 11.62 11.47 -2.69
N SER A 32 11.03 12.65 -2.57
CA SER A 32 10.71 13.25 -1.27
C SER A 32 9.54 12.54 -0.60
N VAL A 33 8.50 12.21 -1.37
CA VAL A 33 7.35 11.44 -0.90
C VAL A 33 7.79 10.05 -0.45
N GLN A 34 8.57 9.34 -1.26
CA GLN A 34 9.06 8.00 -0.92
C GLN A 34 9.80 7.99 0.42
N ARG A 35 10.75 8.91 0.62
CA ARG A 35 11.49 9.02 1.88
C ARG A 35 10.59 9.27 3.10
N LYS A 36 9.48 10.01 2.93
CA LYS A 36 8.50 10.23 4.01
C LYS A 36 7.71 8.96 4.31
N VAL A 37 7.28 8.23 3.28
CA VAL A 37 6.59 6.94 3.42
C VAL A 37 7.51 5.93 4.11
N ASP A 38 8.75 5.77 3.63
CA ASP A 38 9.73 4.87 4.22
C ASP A 38 10.03 5.22 5.68
N ALA A 39 10.07 6.51 6.03
CA ALA A 39 10.26 6.95 7.40
C ALA A 39 9.03 6.66 8.28
N ALA A 40 7.82 6.83 7.74
CA ALA A 40 6.58 6.50 8.44
C ALA A 40 6.45 5.00 8.66
N ASP A 41 6.71 4.18 7.64
CA ASP A 41 6.62 2.73 7.73
C ASP A 41 7.66 2.13 8.67
N ARG A 42 8.88 2.69 8.72
CA ARG A 42 9.89 2.32 9.74
C ARG A 42 9.46 2.64 11.16
N ARG A 43 8.66 3.70 11.36
CA ARG A 43 8.15 4.10 12.68
C ARG A 43 6.90 3.33 13.10
N LYS A 44 6.20 2.71 12.14
CA LYS A 44 5.00 1.93 12.46
C LYS A 44 5.42 0.66 13.23
N PRO A 45 4.78 0.37 14.36
CA PRO A 45 4.94 -0.93 14.99
C PRO A 45 4.51 -2.00 13.99
N LYS A 46 5.22 -3.14 13.97
CA LYS A 46 4.81 -4.29 13.16
C LYS A 46 3.36 -4.60 13.51
N ALA A 47 2.48 -4.61 12.51
CA ALA A 47 1.11 -5.03 12.71
C ALA A 47 1.15 -6.41 13.37
N LYS A 48 0.48 -6.55 14.50
CA LYS A 48 0.24 -7.88 15.07
C LYS A 48 -0.46 -8.66 13.97
N ALA A 49 0.07 -9.84 13.63
CA ALA A 49 -0.66 -10.77 12.80
C ALA A 49 -1.91 -11.15 13.59
N THR A 50 -3.00 -10.38 13.43
CA THR A 50 -4.33 -10.88 13.71
C THR A 50 -4.44 -12.07 12.79
N GLY A 51 -4.45 -13.29 13.35
CA GLY A 51 -4.48 -14.52 12.58
C GLY A 51 -5.50 -14.41 11.44
N ALA A 52 -5.25 -15.13 10.34
CA ALA A 52 -6.05 -15.05 9.13
C ALA A 52 -7.53 -14.86 9.49
N MET A 53 -8.09 -13.69 9.16
CA MET A 53 -9.49 -13.38 9.46
C MET A 53 -10.31 -14.50 8.82
N GLN A 54 -10.88 -15.36 9.66
CA GLN A 54 -11.66 -16.49 9.20
C GLN A 54 -13.01 -15.96 8.71
N ALA A 55 -13.01 -15.31 7.54
CA ALA A 55 -14.19 -14.88 6.81
C ALA A 55 -14.91 -16.08 6.15
N GLY A 56 -14.93 -17.21 6.86
CA GLY A 56 -15.28 -18.53 6.34
C GLY A 56 -15.48 -19.53 7.46
N ALA A 57 -16.47 -19.26 8.31
CA ALA A 57 -17.14 -20.25 9.15
C ALA A 57 -18.46 -19.64 9.64
N ARG A 58 -19.34 -19.24 8.72
CA ARG A 58 -20.76 -19.26 9.09
C ARG A 58 -21.00 -20.69 9.59
N ARG A 59 -21.39 -20.85 10.86
CA ARG A 59 -21.93 -22.12 11.34
C ARG A 59 -23.19 -22.39 10.54
N TYR A 60 -23.01 -23.00 9.39
CA TYR A 60 -24.01 -23.73 8.65
C TYR A 60 -23.72 -25.20 8.91
N PRO A 61 -24.75 -26.03 9.10
CA PRO A 61 -26.14 -25.76 8.76
C PRO A 61 -26.98 -25.17 9.92
N VAL A 62 -27.94 -24.30 9.56
CA VAL A 62 -29.16 -24.04 10.36
C VAL A 62 -29.81 -25.41 10.66
N PRO A 63 -30.47 -25.62 11.83
CA PRO A 63 -31.21 -26.86 12.09
C PRO A 63 -32.01 -27.27 10.85
N PRO A 64 -32.03 -28.57 10.48
CA PRO A 64 -32.86 -28.99 9.36
C PRO A 64 -34.27 -28.46 9.60
N PHE A 65 -34.87 -27.86 8.57
CA PHE A 65 -36.25 -27.41 8.66
C PHE A 65 -37.11 -28.54 9.24
N PRO A 66 -38.10 -28.24 10.09
CA PRO A 66 -39.01 -29.26 10.60
C PRO A 66 -39.53 -30.09 9.43
N LYS A 67 -39.62 -31.41 9.60
CA LYS A 67 -40.14 -32.30 8.57
C LYS A 67 -41.56 -31.84 8.20
N GLN A 68 -41.71 -31.13 7.08
CA GLN A 68 -43.01 -30.82 6.51
C GLN A 68 -43.47 -32.03 5.70
N HIS A 69 -44.28 -32.89 6.32
CA HIS A 69 -45.04 -33.89 5.60
C HIS A 69 -46.28 -33.21 5.01
N HIS A 70 -46.25 -32.88 3.72
CA HIS A 70 -47.49 -32.67 2.99
C HIS A 70 -48.11 -34.03 2.73
N ALA A 71 -49.41 -34.18 3.00
CA ALA A 71 -50.13 -35.35 2.54
C ALA A 71 -49.92 -35.45 1.03
N LYS A 72 -49.52 -36.64 0.54
CA LYS A 72 -49.49 -36.87 -0.90
C LYS A 72 -50.91 -36.66 -1.41
N PRO A 73 -51.16 -35.73 -2.35
CA PRO A 73 -52.49 -35.60 -2.91
C PRO A 73 -52.81 -36.89 -3.68
N GLY A 74 -53.94 -37.50 -3.33
CA GLY A 74 -54.41 -38.79 -3.83
C GLY A 74 -55.35 -39.41 -2.81
N GLU A 75 -56.65 -39.24 -3.02
CA GLU A 75 -57.67 -40.08 -2.37
C GLU A 75 -57.70 -41.41 -3.13
N GLU A 76 -56.89 -42.36 -2.69
CA GLU A 76 -57.05 -43.75 -3.11
C GLU A 76 -58.25 -44.31 -2.31
N TRP A 77 -59.47 -43.99 -2.72
CA TRP A 77 -60.66 -44.70 -2.25
C TRP A 77 -60.76 -46.04 -3.01
N ALA A 78 -60.97 -47.11 -2.24
CA ALA A 78 -61.38 -48.42 -2.73
C ALA A 78 -62.88 -48.60 -2.46
#